data_AF-A0ABC9TVF0-F1
#
_entry.id   AF-A0ABC9TVF0-F1
#
_cell.length_a   1.000
_cell.length_b   1.000
_cell.length_c   1.000
_cell.angle_alpha   90.00
_cell.angle_beta   90.00
_cell.angle_gamma   90.00
#
_symmetry.space_group_name_H-M   'P 1'
#
loop_
_entity.id
_entity.type
_entity.pdbx_description
1 polymer ?
#
loop_
_entity_poly.entity_id
_entity_poly.type
_entity_poly.pdbx_seq_one_letter_code
_entity_poly.pdbx_strand_id
1 'polypeptide(L)'
;GGTSLLHQKKAVRSGYDMDILPPDLVTFSKDAKTLLEDLQSRNERMFLLTFLIVNMAPTREQLENEIFTVSGITQKYNCTIRRLDFQQEQGFLSSLPLGCNAVEIQRGLTTSSTAIFIPFLTQELRMDGEAIYYGLNALSHNIIMANRKKLKNPNGLFLGVPGSGKSFAAKRELVNVFLATNDKILIVDPMGEYSPLVRRLGGQVVEIAPDSPHHINPMSLIADLDNGEENPMALKADFILSLMELIVGGKDGLQPVERTVIDRCVRLMYRDYLQDPGAAKMPILQDLYTLLCKQTEPEAARLATSLEIYVSGSLNVFNHETDVDLSSRLVCLDLKKLGAGLRTIAMLIMQDLVNSQVSANFAQGTATWCYFDEFHLLLKDELTASYCVTVWKMLRKKFCVPSALTQNVKVRPDRALCKAV
;
A
#
# COMPACT_ATOMS: atom_id res chain seq x y z
N GLY A 1 0.90 51.74 -37.56
CA GLY A 1 2.04 51.84 -38.51
C GLY A 1 2.33 53.26 -38.94
N GLY A 2 1.38 53.95 -39.60
CA GLY A 2 1.65 55.25 -40.25
C GLY A 2 1.79 56.48 -39.36
N THR A 3 1.19 56.51 -38.17
CA THR A 3 1.20 57.67 -37.26
C THR A 3 2.53 57.87 -36.52
N SER A 4 3.24 56.78 -36.20
CA SER A 4 4.55 56.83 -35.51
C SER A 4 5.67 57.38 -36.40
N LEU A 5 5.65 57.04 -37.69
CA LEU A 5 6.63 57.47 -38.68
C LEU A 5 6.53 58.98 -39.00
N LEU A 6 5.32 59.55 -38.96
CA LEU A 6 5.11 60.98 -39.13
C LEU A 6 5.61 61.79 -37.93
N HIS A 7 5.44 61.27 -36.71
CA HIS A 7 5.95 61.89 -35.49
C HIS A 7 7.49 61.83 -35.43
N GLN A 8 8.09 60.71 -35.85
CA GLN A 8 9.54 60.58 -35.99
C GLN A 8 10.13 61.58 -37.00
N LYS A 9 9.53 61.74 -38.18
CA LYS A 9 10.02 62.72 -39.18
C LYS A 9 9.89 64.18 -38.72
N LYS A 10 8.92 64.49 -37.84
CA LYS A 10 8.72 65.84 -37.29
C LYS A 10 9.75 66.14 -36.19
N ALA A 11 10.12 65.15 -35.37
CA ALA A 11 11.14 65.25 -34.33
C ALA A 11 12.57 65.45 -34.88
N VAL A 12 12.89 64.79 -36.01
CA VAL A 12 14.18 64.93 -36.72
C VAL A 12 14.40 66.34 -37.27
N ARG A 13 13.34 67.04 -37.67
CA ARG A 13 13.43 68.44 -38.12
C ARG A 13 13.62 69.46 -36.98
N SER A 14 13.35 69.06 -35.74
CA SER A 14 13.46 69.91 -34.54
C SER A 14 14.70 69.66 -33.68
N GLY A 15 15.65 68.84 -34.14
CA GLY A 15 16.95 68.65 -33.48
C GLY A 15 16.94 67.81 -32.20
N TYR A 16 15.91 66.98 -31.98
CA TYR A 16 15.90 66.02 -30.87
C TYR A 16 16.57 64.70 -31.27
N ASP A 17 17.40 64.19 -30.37
CA ASP A 17 18.16 62.94 -30.53
C ASP A 17 17.21 61.72 -30.61
N MET A 18 17.43 60.82 -31.57
CA MET A 18 16.54 59.69 -31.84
C MET A 18 16.59 58.59 -30.76
N ASP A 19 17.62 58.61 -29.91
CA ASP A 19 17.94 57.50 -29.00
C ASP A 19 17.43 57.68 -27.56
N ILE A 20 16.80 58.81 -27.24
CA ILE A 20 16.23 59.04 -25.90
C ILE A 20 14.77 58.58 -25.89
N LEU A 21 14.56 57.26 -25.86
CA LEU A 21 13.25 56.70 -25.51
C LEU A 21 12.97 56.95 -24.02
N PRO A 22 11.75 57.37 -23.64
CA PRO A 22 11.37 57.50 -22.24
C PRO A 22 11.65 56.19 -21.48
N PRO A 23 12.21 56.24 -20.25
CA PRO A 23 12.59 55.05 -19.49
C PRO A 23 11.45 54.02 -19.36
N ASP A 24 10.21 54.49 -19.22
CA ASP A 24 9.01 53.65 -19.13
C ASP A 24 8.80 52.85 -20.42
N LEU A 25 9.02 53.47 -21.58
CA LEU A 25 8.80 52.88 -22.91
C LEU A 25 9.86 51.80 -23.20
N VAL A 26 11.09 51.98 -22.70
CA VAL A 26 12.15 50.97 -22.77
C VAL A 26 11.82 49.77 -21.88
N THR A 27 11.31 50.01 -20.67
CA THR A 27 10.90 48.95 -19.73
C THR A 27 9.73 48.14 -20.30
N PHE A 28 8.67 48.81 -20.78
CA PHE A 28 7.53 48.13 -21.40
C PHE A 28 7.92 47.31 -22.64
N SER A 29 8.87 47.81 -23.45
CA SER A 29 9.38 47.09 -24.62
C SER A 29 10.16 45.83 -24.22
N LYS A 30 10.96 45.89 -23.16
CA LYS A 30 11.68 44.72 -22.62
C LYS A 30 10.70 43.69 -22.04
N ASP A 31 9.75 44.11 -21.21
CA ASP A 31 8.77 43.21 -20.60
C ASP A 31 7.89 42.52 -21.67
N ALA A 32 7.46 43.26 -22.70
CA ALA A 32 6.72 42.71 -23.82
C ALA A 32 7.54 41.69 -24.62
N LYS A 33 8.85 41.94 -24.78
CA LYS A 33 9.75 41.02 -25.47
C LYS A 33 9.97 39.73 -24.66
N THR A 34 10.18 39.84 -23.35
CA THR A 34 10.31 38.69 -22.45
C THR A 34 9.03 37.85 -22.44
N LEU A 35 7.85 38.49 -22.36
CA LEU A 35 6.57 37.79 -22.42
C LEU A 35 6.39 37.06 -23.76
N LEU A 36 6.80 37.68 -24.89
CA LEU A 36 6.74 37.06 -26.20
C LEU A 36 7.71 35.88 -26.33
N GLU A 37 8.91 35.98 -25.77
CA GLU A 37 9.87 34.88 -25.70
C GLU A 37 9.35 33.72 -24.85
N ASP A 38 8.72 33.97 -23.70
CA ASP A 38 8.13 32.94 -22.85
C ASP A 38 6.97 32.21 -23.56
N LEU A 39 6.11 32.94 -24.29
CA LEU A 39 5.03 32.33 -25.10
C LEU A 39 5.57 31.47 -26.25
N GLN A 40 6.64 31.89 -26.91
CA GLN A 40 7.21 31.16 -28.05
C GLN A 40 8.08 29.96 -27.65
N SER A 41 8.81 30.06 -26.54
CA SER A 41 9.84 29.09 -26.16
C SER A 41 9.42 28.11 -25.05
N ARG A 42 8.49 28.50 -24.16
CA ARG A 42 8.11 27.70 -22.97
C ARG A 42 6.75 27.02 -23.06
N ASN A 43 6.15 26.96 -24.27
CA ASN A 43 4.81 26.41 -24.51
C ASN A 43 3.73 27.04 -23.60
N GLU A 44 3.92 28.31 -23.22
CA GLU A 44 2.92 29.06 -22.46
C GLU A 44 1.84 29.63 -23.39
N ARG A 45 0.61 29.73 -22.90
CA ARG A 45 -0.51 30.43 -23.53
C ARG A 45 -0.93 31.64 -22.70
N MET A 46 -1.43 32.66 -23.38
CA MET A 46 -2.08 33.82 -22.74
C MET A 46 -3.55 33.51 -22.46
N PHE A 47 -3.97 33.80 -21.24
CA PHE A 47 -5.36 33.72 -20.79
C PHE A 47 -5.84 35.11 -20.36
N LEU A 48 -7.11 35.40 -20.64
CA LEU A 48 -7.80 36.56 -20.09
C LEU A 48 -8.51 36.11 -18.82
N LEU A 49 -8.16 36.72 -17.70
CA LEU A 49 -8.68 36.38 -16.38
C LEU A 49 -9.30 37.60 -15.71
N THR A 50 -10.44 37.40 -15.06
CA THR A 50 -11.05 38.37 -14.14
C THR A 50 -10.85 37.85 -12.72
N PHE A 51 -10.16 38.63 -11.88
CA PHE A 51 -9.94 38.29 -10.48
C PHE A 51 -10.87 39.13 -9.61
N LEU A 52 -11.74 38.48 -8.83
CA LEU A 52 -12.73 39.14 -7.99
C LEU A 52 -12.43 38.84 -6.52
N ILE A 53 -12.50 39.88 -5.69
CA ILE A 53 -12.48 39.76 -4.24
C ILE A 53 -13.87 40.15 -3.76
N VAL A 54 -14.55 39.22 -3.08
CA VAL A 54 -15.90 39.43 -2.55
C VAL A 54 -15.81 39.66 -1.05
N ASN A 55 -16.13 40.88 -0.63
CA ASN A 55 -16.24 41.25 0.78
C ASN A 55 -17.70 41.21 1.21
N MET A 56 -17.98 40.62 2.37
CA MET A 56 -19.33 40.44 2.91
C MET A 56 -19.30 40.78 4.40
N ALA A 57 -20.12 41.74 4.83
CA ALA A 57 -20.25 42.11 6.23
C ALA A 57 -21.73 42.33 6.63
N PRO A 58 -22.10 42.12 7.90
CA PRO A 58 -23.47 42.32 8.39
C PRO A 58 -23.98 43.76 8.29
N THR A 59 -23.09 44.75 8.28
CA THR A 59 -23.43 46.17 8.22
C THR A 59 -22.55 46.91 7.21
N ARG A 60 -23.05 48.03 6.67
CA ARG A 60 -22.32 48.85 5.70
C ARG A 60 -21.01 49.42 6.25
N GLU A 61 -21.01 49.84 7.50
CA GLU A 61 -19.81 50.38 8.17
C GLU A 61 -18.71 49.31 8.27
N GLN A 62 -19.07 48.09 8.66
CA GLN A 62 -18.12 46.97 8.69
C GLN A 62 -17.61 46.61 7.28
N LEU A 63 -18.49 46.64 6.28
CA LEU A 63 -18.10 46.37 4.89
C LEU A 63 -17.06 47.40 4.38
N GLU A 64 -17.27 48.68 4.67
CA GLU A 64 -16.33 49.74 4.27
C GLU A 64 -14.96 49.57 4.96
N ASN A 65 -14.96 49.17 6.24
CA ASN A 65 -13.74 48.84 6.98
C ASN A 65 -12.99 47.63 6.38
N GLU A 66 -13.72 46.59 5.98
CA GLU A 66 -13.12 45.41 5.31
C GLU A 66 -12.52 45.76 3.96
N ILE A 67 -13.23 46.52 3.14
CA ILE A 67 -12.75 46.98 1.82
C ILE A 67 -11.45 47.79 1.98
N PHE A 68 -11.41 48.69 2.98
CA PHE A 68 -10.21 49.47 3.29
C PHE A 68 -9.04 48.57 3.70
N THR A 69 -9.29 47.59 4.57
CA THR A 69 -8.29 46.62 5.05
C THR A 69 -7.70 45.81 3.89
N VAL A 70 -8.57 45.23 3.06
CA VAL A 70 -8.15 44.44 1.90
C VAL A 70 -7.34 45.28 0.92
N SER A 71 -7.78 46.50 0.64
CA SER A 71 -7.06 47.45 -0.23
C SER A 71 -5.65 47.75 0.32
N GLY A 72 -5.53 47.95 1.64
CA GLY A 72 -4.25 48.16 2.30
C GLY A 72 -3.31 46.96 2.21
N ILE A 73 -3.83 45.73 2.29
CA ILE A 73 -3.03 44.51 2.11
C ILE A 73 -2.50 44.42 0.67
N THR A 74 -3.36 44.62 -0.34
CA THR A 74 -2.94 44.51 -1.75
C THR A 74 -1.94 45.59 -2.16
N GLN A 75 -2.05 46.79 -1.60
CA GLN A 75 -1.10 47.87 -1.87
C GLN A 75 0.32 47.52 -1.42
N LYS A 76 0.50 46.74 -0.34
CA LYS A 76 1.83 46.26 0.08
C LYS A 76 2.54 45.41 -0.98
N TYR A 77 1.76 44.80 -1.88
CA TYR A 77 2.25 43.98 -3.00
C TYR A 77 2.15 44.70 -4.34
N ASN A 78 2.08 46.04 -4.35
CA ASN A 78 1.94 46.87 -5.56
C ASN A 78 0.74 46.50 -6.44
N CYS A 79 -0.31 45.92 -5.84
CA CYS A 79 -1.54 45.58 -6.53
C CYS A 79 -2.61 46.65 -6.26
N THR A 80 -3.21 47.16 -7.33
CA THR A 80 -4.32 48.13 -7.24
C THR A 80 -5.64 47.41 -7.44
N ILE A 81 -6.49 47.42 -6.41
CA ILE A 81 -7.86 46.92 -6.51
C ILE A 81 -8.72 48.02 -7.12
N ARG A 82 -9.61 47.63 -8.05
CA ARG A 82 -10.67 48.49 -8.56
C ARG A 82 -12.00 48.09 -7.94
N ARG A 83 -12.62 49.02 -7.22
CA ARG A 83 -13.96 48.83 -6.66
C ARG A 83 -14.99 48.81 -7.80
N LEU A 84 -15.91 47.84 -7.77
CA LEU A 84 -16.99 47.69 -8.73
C LEU A 84 -18.20 48.52 -8.31
N ASP A 85 -18.04 49.85 -8.30
CA ASP A 85 -19.12 50.77 -7.95
C ASP A 85 -20.24 50.71 -9.00
N PHE A 86 -21.48 50.57 -8.52
CA PHE A 86 -22.70 50.37 -9.32
C PHE A 86 -22.70 49.08 -10.17
N GLN A 87 -21.73 48.19 -9.96
CA GLN A 87 -21.64 46.88 -10.61
C GLN A 87 -21.58 45.73 -9.58
N GLN A 88 -22.15 45.94 -8.38
CA GLN A 88 -22.04 44.98 -7.28
C GLN A 88 -22.77 43.67 -7.58
N GLU A 89 -23.94 43.75 -8.22
CA GLU A 89 -24.70 42.56 -8.64
C GLU A 89 -23.92 41.75 -9.67
N GLN A 90 -23.36 42.41 -10.69
CA GLN A 90 -22.55 41.78 -11.73
C GLN A 90 -21.26 41.18 -11.16
N GLY A 91 -20.61 41.87 -10.22
CA GLY A 91 -19.46 41.37 -9.48
C GLY A 91 -19.80 40.12 -8.66
N PHE A 92 -20.93 40.14 -7.96
CA PHE A 92 -21.37 39.01 -7.16
C PHE A 92 -21.75 37.81 -8.04
N LEU A 93 -22.55 38.00 -9.09
CA LEU A 93 -22.92 36.93 -10.03
C LEU A 93 -21.70 36.27 -10.68
N SER A 94 -20.71 37.08 -11.07
CA SER A 94 -19.44 36.60 -11.64
C SER A 94 -18.56 35.84 -10.66
N SER A 95 -18.78 36.02 -9.35
CA SER A 95 -18.05 35.28 -8.30
C SER A 95 -18.66 33.92 -8.00
N LEU A 96 -19.90 33.68 -8.43
CA LEU A 96 -20.59 32.41 -8.22
C LEU A 96 -20.10 31.36 -9.25
N PRO A 97 -20.10 30.06 -8.91
CA PRO A 97 -19.67 28.99 -9.81
C PRO A 97 -20.74 28.65 -10.86
N LEU A 98 -21.33 29.68 -11.50
CA LEU A 98 -22.40 29.55 -12.51
C LEU A 98 -21.87 29.54 -13.95
N GLY A 99 -20.56 29.72 -14.14
CA GLY A 99 -19.94 29.72 -15.46
C GLY A 99 -20.18 30.99 -16.29
N CYS A 100 -20.70 32.06 -15.66
CA CYS A 100 -20.96 33.35 -16.31
C CYS A 100 -20.08 34.43 -15.68
N ASN A 101 -19.35 35.19 -16.50
CA ASN A 101 -18.62 36.38 -16.07
C ASN A 101 -19.26 37.62 -16.70
N ALA A 102 -19.95 38.40 -15.89
CA ALA A 102 -20.61 39.65 -16.26
C ALA A 102 -19.71 40.89 -16.03
N VAL A 103 -18.47 40.70 -15.56
CA VAL A 103 -17.50 41.77 -15.35
C VAL A 103 -16.54 41.84 -16.54
N GLU A 104 -16.50 42.98 -17.21
CA GLU A 104 -15.70 43.20 -18.42
C GLU A 104 -14.20 43.40 -18.14
N ILE A 105 -13.83 43.66 -16.88
CA ILE A 105 -12.43 43.90 -16.49
C ILE A 105 -11.67 42.59 -16.57
N GLN A 106 -10.73 42.50 -17.52
CA GLN A 106 -9.88 41.34 -17.75
C GLN A 106 -8.40 41.72 -17.71
N ARG A 107 -7.57 40.81 -17.21
CA ARG A 107 -6.12 40.90 -17.27
C ARG A 107 -5.55 39.72 -18.04
N GLY A 108 -4.59 40.01 -18.92
CA GLY A 108 -3.81 38.98 -19.60
C GLY A 108 -2.78 38.39 -18.64
N LEU A 109 -2.82 37.08 -18.44
CA LEU A 109 -1.85 36.34 -17.65
C LEU A 109 -1.34 35.14 -18.45
N THR A 110 -0.11 34.73 -18.17
CA THR A 110 0.43 33.49 -18.74
C THR A 110 -0.19 32.26 -18.08
N THR A 111 -0.03 31.09 -18.69
CA THR A 111 -0.53 29.81 -18.17
C THR A 111 -0.02 29.54 -16.75
N SER A 112 1.28 29.72 -16.52
CA SER A 112 1.92 29.51 -15.22
C SER A 112 1.36 30.43 -14.14
N SER A 113 1.16 31.71 -14.47
CA SER A 113 0.56 32.69 -13.56
C SER A 113 -0.91 32.39 -13.27
N THR A 114 -1.64 31.90 -14.27
CA THR A 114 -3.06 31.54 -14.14
C THR A 114 -3.24 30.29 -13.27
N ALA A 115 -2.33 29.32 -13.37
CA ALA A 115 -2.37 28.07 -12.60
C ALA A 115 -2.26 28.29 -11.08
N ILE A 116 -1.61 29.36 -10.62
CA ILE A 116 -1.50 29.71 -9.19
C ILE A 116 -2.88 29.98 -8.57
N PHE A 117 -3.84 30.45 -9.37
CA PHE A 117 -5.20 30.71 -8.90
C PHE A 117 -6.08 29.46 -8.81
N ILE A 118 -5.59 28.30 -9.30
CA ILE A 118 -6.32 27.03 -9.22
C ILE A 118 -5.95 26.36 -7.88
N PRO A 119 -6.90 26.13 -6.96
CA PRO A 119 -6.62 25.59 -5.62
C PRO A 119 -6.21 24.11 -5.61
N PHE A 120 -5.99 23.49 -6.77
CA PHE A 120 -5.71 22.05 -6.94
C PHE A 120 -4.24 21.76 -7.27
N LEU A 121 -3.30 22.54 -6.74
CA LEU A 121 -1.86 22.25 -6.90
C LEU A 121 -1.43 20.98 -6.13
N THR A 122 -2.27 20.46 -5.24
CA THR A 122 -2.05 19.18 -4.55
C THR A 122 -2.63 18.03 -5.36
N GLN A 123 -1.77 17.08 -5.73
CA GLN A 123 -2.22 15.81 -6.28
C GLN A 123 -2.95 15.02 -5.19
N GLU A 124 -4.28 14.92 -5.30
CA GLU A 124 -5.08 14.16 -4.35
C GLU A 124 -5.16 12.69 -4.74
N LEU A 125 -4.87 11.81 -3.77
CA LEU A 125 -5.12 10.38 -3.92
C LEU A 125 -6.55 10.07 -3.50
N ARG A 126 -7.48 10.27 -4.44
CA ARG A 126 -8.90 9.97 -4.27
C ARG A 126 -9.40 9.08 -5.40
N MET A 127 -9.51 7.79 -5.12
CA MET A 127 -9.96 6.77 -6.07
C MET A 127 -11.45 6.47 -5.86
N ASP A 128 -12.16 6.19 -6.97
CA ASP A 128 -13.57 5.80 -6.93
C ASP A 128 -13.78 4.28 -6.73
N GLY A 129 -14.98 3.92 -6.28
CA GLY A 129 -15.44 2.55 -6.09
C GLY A 129 -15.06 1.99 -4.71
N GLU A 130 -14.57 0.74 -4.68
CA GLU A 130 -14.09 0.03 -3.49
C GLU A 130 -12.77 0.62 -2.94
N ALA A 131 -12.70 1.94 -2.75
CA ALA A 131 -11.58 2.62 -2.16
C ALA A 131 -11.74 2.72 -0.64
N ILE A 132 -10.62 2.56 0.07
CA ILE A 132 -10.55 2.56 1.53
C ILE A 132 -9.97 3.89 2.01
N TYR A 133 -10.47 4.36 3.16
CA TYR A 133 -9.97 5.55 3.83
C TYR A 133 -8.62 5.30 4.51
N TYR A 134 -7.61 6.09 4.14
CA TYR A 134 -6.25 6.02 4.71
C TYR A 134 -5.90 7.20 5.62
N GLY A 135 -6.64 8.31 5.55
CA GLY A 135 -6.36 9.48 6.37
C GLY A 135 -6.67 10.78 5.63
N LEU A 136 -6.14 11.87 6.15
CA LEU A 136 -6.21 13.18 5.51
C LEU A 136 -4.83 13.53 4.94
N ASN A 137 -4.84 14.18 3.79
CA ASN A 137 -3.65 14.81 3.23
C ASN A 137 -3.17 15.89 4.20
N ALA A 138 -1.89 15.86 4.55
CA ALA A 138 -1.33 16.77 5.56
C ALA A 138 -1.29 18.24 5.10
N LEU A 139 -1.31 18.50 3.78
CA LEU A 139 -1.26 19.85 3.21
C LEU A 139 -2.65 20.40 2.90
N SER A 140 -3.47 19.61 2.21
CA SER A 140 -4.79 20.06 1.75
C SER A 140 -5.93 19.71 2.71
N HIS A 141 -5.68 18.84 3.69
CA HIS A 141 -6.70 18.26 4.57
C HIS A 141 -7.82 17.49 3.85
N ASN A 142 -7.62 17.19 2.57
CA ASN A 142 -8.54 16.36 1.79
C ASN A 142 -8.40 14.88 2.17
N ILE A 143 -9.48 14.12 1.94
CA ILE A 143 -9.55 12.69 2.26
C ILE A 143 -8.68 11.89 1.29
N ILE A 144 -7.82 11.03 1.84
CA ILE A 144 -7.07 10.02 1.09
C ILE A 144 -7.91 8.75 1.01
N MET A 145 -8.34 8.43 -0.21
CA MET A 145 -9.14 7.24 -0.55
C MET A 145 -8.39 6.44 -1.60
N ALA A 146 -8.00 5.21 -1.29
CA ALA A 146 -7.26 4.37 -2.22
C ALA A 146 -7.79 2.94 -2.29
N ASN A 147 -7.83 2.38 -3.49
CA ASN A 147 -8.07 0.96 -3.70
C ASN A 147 -6.74 0.29 -4.08
N ARG A 148 -6.12 -0.42 -3.13
CA ARG A 148 -4.83 -1.11 -3.33
C ARG A 148 -4.85 -2.13 -4.47
N LYS A 149 -6.02 -2.73 -4.78
CA LYS A 149 -6.18 -3.68 -5.90
C LYS A 149 -5.92 -3.03 -7.28
N LYS A 150 -6.09 -1.70 -7.39
CA LYS A 150 -5.87 -0.94 -8.62
C LYS A 150 -4.46 -0.32 -8.70
N LEU A 151 -3.65 -0.43 -7.65
CA LEU A 151 -2.27 0.09 -7.65
C LEU A 151 -1.31 -0.90 -8.35
N LYS A 152 -0.14 -0.41 -8.76
CA LYS A 152 0.90 -1.26 -9.39
C LYS A 152 1.31 -2.45 -8.51
N ASN A 153 1.33 -2.23 -7.20
CA ASN A 153 1.59 -3.25 -6.20
C ASN A 153 0.54 -3.13 -5.08
N PRO A 154 -0.28 -4.17 -4.85
CA PRO A 154 -1.27 -4.16 -3.78
C PRO A 154 -0.65 -4.39 -2.40
N ASN A 155 0.63 -4.79 -2.27
CA ASN A 155 1.26 -5.13 -1.00
C ASN A 155 1.31 -3.94 -0.02
N GLY A 156 1.33 -4.25 1.28
CA GLY A 156 1.28 -3.28 2.36
C GLY A 156 2.29 -3.62 3.44
N LEU A 157 2.90 -2.58 4.01
CA LEU A 157 3.86 -2.72 5.10
C LEU A 157 3.56 -1.69 6.17
N PHE A 158 3.16 -2.16 7.34
CA PHE A 158 2.93 -1.33 8.52
C PHE A 158 4.16 -1.39 9.42
N LEU A 159 4.89 -0.28 9.47
CA LEU A 159 6.07 -0.11 10.32
C LEU A 159 5.76 0.84 11.46
N GLY A 160 6.17 0.50 12.67
CA GLY A 160 6.09 1.43 13.78
C GLY A 160 6.58 0.82 15.07
N VAL A 161 7.24 1.62 15.92
CA VAL A 161 7.68 1.18 17.25
C VAL A 161 6.50 0.68 18.09
N PRO A 162 6.73 -0.19 19.10
CA PRO A 162 5.67 -0.60 20.02
C PRO A 162 4.92 0.64 20.57
N GLY A 163 3.57 0.61 20.53
CA GLY A 163 2.73 1.73 20.98
C GLY A 163 2.47 2.85 19.95
N SER A 164 3.09 2.82 18.76
CA SER A 164 2.88 3.84 17.70
C SER A 164 1.53 3.79 16.98
N GLY A 165 0.65 2.85 17.32
CA GLY A 165 -0.64 2.66 16.64
C GLY A 165 -0.60 1.75 15.41
N LYS A 166 0.46 0.96 15.21
CA LYS A 166 0.58 -0.04 14.12
C LYS A 166 -0.66 -0.95 14.00
N SER A 167 -0.99 -1.67 15.08
CA SER A 167 -2.15 -2.57 15.11
C SER A 167 -3.47 -1.81 14.97
N PHE A 168 -3.54 -0.57 15.47
CA PHE A 168 -4.74 0.28 15.32
C PHE A 168 -4.97 0.66 13.84
N ALA A 169 -3.92 1.07 13.13
CA ALA A 169 -4.00 1.40 11.71
C ALA A 169 -4.44 0.21 10.86
N ALA A 170 -3.89 -0.99 11.12
CA ALA A 170 -4.26 -2.21 10.42
C ALA A 170 -5.69 -2.67 10.74
N LYS A 171 -6.11 -2.63 12.02
CA LYS A 171 -7.51 -2.91 12.42
C LYS A 171 -8.49 -1.96 11.74
N ARG A 172 -8.13 -0.68 11.61
CA ARG A 172 -8.94 0.32 10.89
C ARG A 172 -9.05 -0.03 9.40
N GLU A 173 -7.94 -0.39 8.74
CA GLU A 173 -7.97 -0.82 7.34
C GLU A 173 -8.85 -2.06 7.19
N LEU A 174 -8.67 -3.07 8.05
CA LEU A 174 -9.47 -4.29 8.05
C LEU A 174 -10.97 -4.02 8.15
N VAL A 175 -11.39 -3.18 9.10
CA VAL A 175 -12.81 -2.81 9.26
C VAL A 175 -13.31 -2.11 8.01
N ASN A 176 -12.53 -1.20 7.42
CA ASN A 176 -12.94 -0.53 6.19
C ASN A 176 -13.04 -1.51 5.00
N VAL A 177 -12.12 -2.46 4.86
CA VAL A 177 -12.21 -3.53 3.84
C VAL A 177 -13.49 -4.33 4.05
N PHE A 178 -13.75 -4.76 5.28
CA PHE A 178 -14.93 -5.55 5.63
C PHE A 178 -16.25 -4.83 5.25
N LEU A 179 -16.30 -3.51 5.46
CA LEU A 179 -17.48 -2.69 5.16
C LEU A 179 -17.58 -2.28 3.69
N ALA A 180 -16.46 -2.06 3.00
CA ALA A 180 -16.43 -1.48 1.66
C ALA A 180 -16.40 -2.50 0.53
N THR A 181 -16.01 -3.75 0.79
CA THR A 181 -15.88 -4.80 -0.23
C THR A 181 -16.65 -6.06 0.19
N ASN A 182 -16.69 -7.06 -0.69
CA ASN A 182 -17.10 -8.44 -0.37
C ASN A 182 -15.93 -9.42 -0.34
N ASP A 183 -14.70 -8.89 -0.29
CA ASP A 183 -13.48 -9.70 -0.32
C ASP A 183 -13.36 -10.56 0.95
N LYS A 184 -12.59 -11.65 0.84
CA LYS A 184 -12.19 -12.49 1.97
C LYS A 184 -11.09 -11.78 2.77
N ILE A 185 -11.04 -12.00 4.07
CA ILE A 185 -10.03 -11.43 4.98
C ILE A 185 -9.44 -12.54 5.84
N LEU A 186 -8.13 -12.72 5.79
CA LEU A 186 -7.37 -13.67 6.59
C LEU A 186 -6.34 -12.93 7.45
N ILE A 187 -6.29 -13.25 8.74
CA ILE A 187 -5.36 -12.65 9.70
C ILE A 187 -4.54 -13.76 10.34
N VAL A 188 -3.22 -13.61 10.37
CA VAL A 188 -2.30 -14.42 11.18
C VAL A 188 -1.92 -13.58 12.39
N ASP A 189 -2.41 -13.98 13.57
CA ASP A 189 -2.35 -13.20 14.80
C ASP A 189 -1.55 -13.92 15.90
N PRO A 190 -0.22 -13.71 15.95
CA PRO A 190 0.64 -14.30 16.96
C PRO A 190 0.38 -13.83 18.39
N MET A 191 -0.30 -12.70 18.58
CA MET A 191 -0.51 -12.08 19.91
C MET A 191 -1.98 -12.10 20.36
N GLY A 192 -2.89 -12.53 19.50
CA GLY A 192 -4.33 -12.56 19.77
C GLY A 192 -4.96 -11.17 19.90
N GLU A 193 -4.38 -10.15 19.26
CA GLU A 193 -4.86 -8.77 19.30
C GLU A 193 -6.11 -8.52 18.44
N TYR A 194 -6.31 -9.33 17.40
CA TYR A 194 -7.38 -9.20 16.41
C TYR A 194 -8.59 -10.06 16.74
N SER A 195 -8.41 -11.15 17.50
CA SER A 195 -9.49 -12.07 17.90
C SER A 195 -10.74 -11.37 18.47
N PRO A 196 -10.65 -10.37 19.37
CA PRO A 196 -11.84 -9.67 19.86
C PRO A 196 -12.59 -8.90 18.78
N LEU A 197 -11.86 -8.26 17.86
CA LEU A 197 -12.44 -7.50 16.74
C LEU A 197 -13.15 -8.45 15.77
N VAL A 198 -12.50 -9.56 15.42
CA VAL A 198 -13.02 -10.55 14.49
C VAL A 198 -14.33 -11.16 15.01
N ARG A 199 -14.37 -11.57 16.28
CA ARG A 199 -15.61 -12.05 16.92
C ARG A 199 -16.71 -10.99 16.89
N ARG A 200 -16.37 -9.71 17.09
CA ARG A 200 -17.34 -8.62 17.07
C ARG A 200 -17.94 -8.36 15.68
N LEU A 201 -17.17 -8.62 14.62
CA LEU A 201 -17.61 -8.53 13.23
C LEU A 201 -18.32 -9.80 12.73
N GLY A 202 -18.54 -10.79 13.60
CA GLY A 202 -19.15 -12.08 13.21
C GLY A 202 -18.21 -12.98 12.40
N GLY A 203 -16.91 -12.70 12.41
CA GLY A 203 -15.89 -13.53 11.80
C GLY A 203 -15.51 -14.73 12.67
N GLN A 204 -14.75 -15.65 12.08
CA GLN A 204 -14.28 -16.86 12.71
C GLN A 204 -12.90 -16.65 13.33
N VAL A 205 -12.72 -17.08 14.57
CA VAL A 205 -11.40 -17.18 15.20
C VAL A 205 -11.05 -18.64 15.33
N VAL A 206 -10.01 -19.06 14.64
CA VAL A 206 -9.43 -20.40 14.74
C VAL A 206 -8.27 -20.31 15.70
N GLU A 207 -8.44 -20.88 16.88
CA GLU A 207 -7.42 -20.88 17.92
C GLU A 207 -6.54 -22.11 17.78
N ILE A 208 -5.23 -21.90 17.58
CA ILE A 208 -4.25 -22.98 17.50
C ILE A 208 -3.49 -23.04 18.81
N ALA A 209 -3.69 -24.15 19.53
CA ALA A 209 -3.11 -24.40 20.85
C ALA A 209 -2.93 -25.92 21.05
N PRO A 210 -2.04 -26.36 21.97
CA PRO A 210 -1.85 -27.79 22.22
C PRO A 210 -3.12 -28.54 22.65
N ASP A 211 -4.01 -27.87 23.39
CA ASP A 211 -5.29 -28.45 23.85
C ASP A 211 -6.47 -28.05 22.95
N SER A 212 -6.20 -27.43 21.79
CA SER A 212 -7.26 -26.99 20.87
C SER A 212 -7.80 -28.17 20.07
N PRO A 213 -9.11 -28.24 19.79
CA PRO A 213 -9.64 -29.20 18.84
C PRO A 213 -9.28 -28.88 17.38
N HIS A 214 -8.65 -27.72 17.12
CA HIS A 214 -8.30 -27.27 15.78
C HIS A 214 -6.86 -27.63 15.42
N HIS A 215 -6.72 -28.40 14.34
CA HIS A 215 -5.45 -28.90 13.85
C HIS A 215 -5.22 -28.50 12.40
N ILE A 216 -3.98 -28.19 12.08
CA ILE A 216 -3.54 -27.83 10.75
C ILE A 216 -2.38 -28.74 10.37
N ASN A 217 -2.55 -29.48 9.28
CA ASN A 217 -1.51 -30.35 8.75
C ASN A 217 -0.52 -29.54 7.87
N PRO A 218 0.75 -29.37 8.29
CA PRO A 218 1.75 -28.69 7.49
C PRO A 218 2.11 -29.47 6.22
N MET A 219 1.79 -30.76 6.14
CA MET A 219 2.04 -31.60 4.96
C MET A 219 0.87 -31.60 3.97
N SER A 220 -0.21 -30.88 4.24
CA SER A 220 -1.34 -30.78 3.32
C SER A 220 -0.92 -30.13 1.99
N LEU A 221 -1.24 -30.77 0.88
CA LEU A 221 -1.01 -30.27 -0.47
C LEU A 221 -2.38 -30.00 -1.12
N ILE A 222 -2.66 -28.77 -1.52
CA ILE A 222 -3.87 -28.50 -2.32
C ILE A 222 -3.54 -28.79 -3.78
N ALA A 223 -4.10 -29.87 -4.31
CA ALA A 223 -3.79 -30.42 -5.63
C ALA A 223 -4.30 -29.56 -6.81
N ASP A 224 -5.20 -28.62 -6.59
CA ASP A 224 -5.82 -27.80 -7.65
C ASP A 224 -4.96 -26.59 -8.09
N LEU A 225 -3.64 -26.70 -7.97
CA LEU A 225 -2.68 -25.64 -8.31
C LEU A 225 -2.13 -25.78 -9.73
N ASP A 226 -2.97 -26.18 -10.71
CA ASP A 226 -2.56 -26.25 -12.11
C ASP A 226 -2.67 -24.86 -12.78
N ASN A 227 -1.84 -23.92 -12.32
CA ASN A 227 -1.73 -22.57 -12.89
C ASN A 227 -0.48 -22.43 -13.79
N GLY A 228 0.16 -23.54 -14.19
CA GLY A 228 1.18 -23.59 -15.24
C GLY A 228 2.53 -22.89 -14.99
N GLU A 229 2.73 -22.16 -13.88
CA GLU A 229 3.95 -21.36 -13.67
C GLU A 229 4.97 -21.95 -12.66
N GLU A 230 4.54 -22.69 -11.63
CA GLU A 230 5.43 -23.29 -10.62
C GLU A 230 4.95 -24.68 -10.19
N ASN A 231 5.88 -25.63 -10.05
CA ASN A 231 5.56 -26.98 -9.59
C ASN A 231 5.12 -26.94 -8.10
N PRO A 232 3.87 -27.30 -7.75
CA PRO A 232 3.39 -27.28 -6.37
C PRO A 232 4.27 -28.10 -5.41
N MET A 233 4.88 -29.17 -5.91
CA MET A 233 5.79 -30.02 -5.15
C MET A 233 7.12 -29.30 -4.85
N ALA A 234 7.64 -28.49 -5.78
CA ALA A 234 8.87 -27.74 -5.54
C ALA A 234 8.66 -26.70 -4.43
N LEU A 235 7.56 -25.95 -4.51
CA LEU A 235 7.19 -24.99 -3.46
C LEU A 235 6.99 -25.67 -2.10
N LYS A 236 6.34 -26.84 -2.09
CA LYS A 236 6.13 -27.61 -0.86
C LYS A 236 7.43 -28.16 -0.29
N ALA A 237 8.39 -28.56 -1.13
CA ALA A 237 9.72 -28.97 -0.70
C ALA A 237 10.48 -27.80 -0.05
N ASP A 238 10.45 -26.60 -0.67
CA ASP A 238 11.04 -25.38 -0.11
C ASP A 238 10.42 -25.01 1.25
N PHE A 239 9.10 -25.17 1.37
CA PHE A 239 8.39 -25.00 2.64
C PHE A 239 8.89 -25.99 3.71
N ILE A 240 8.99 -27.29 3.39
CA ILE A 240 9.43 -28.31 4.35
C ILE A 240 10.89 -28.09 4.75
N LEU A 241 11.76 -27.69 3.81
CA LEU A 241 13.13 -27.29 4.12
C LEU A 241 13.16 -26.10 5.08
N SER A 242 12.35 -25.07 4.84
CA SER A 242 12.21 -23.90 5.73
C SER A 242 11.68 -24.28 7.11
N LEU A 243 10.71 -25.20 7.17
CA LEU A 243 10.18 -25.75 8.41
C LEU A 243 11.26 -26.49 9.20
N MET A 244 12.04 -27.35 8.53
CA MET A 244 13.13 -28.10 9.17
C MET A 244 14.27 -27.19 9.64
N GLU A 245 14.57 -26.12 8.91
CA GLU A 245 15.54 -25.09 9.33
C GLU A 245 15.13 -24.44 10.66
N LEU A 246 13.86 -24.06 10.80
CA LEU A 246 13.32 -23.51 12.05
C LEU A 246 13.31 -24.54 13.19
N ILE A 247 13.04 -25.82 12.89
CA ILE A 247 12.97 -26.90 13.88
C ILE A 247 14.34 -27.28 14.42
N VAL A 248 15.31 -27.49 13.53
CA VAL A 248 16.68 -27.86 13.92
C VAL A 248 17.33 -26.70 14.66
N GLY A 249 17.15 -25.48 14.14
CA GLY A 249 17.76 -24.28 14.67
C GLY A 249 19.30 -24.31 14.65
N GLY A 250 19.92 -23.18 15.00
CA GLY A 250 21.38 -23.08 15.09
C GLY A 250 21.94 -21.92 14.28
N LYS A 251 23.24 -21.65 14.45
CA LYS A 251 23.93 -20.55 13.77
C LYS A 251 24.27 -20.86 12.31
N ASP A 252 24.53 -22.12 12.00
CA ASP A 252 25.02 -22.57 10.70
C ASP A 252 23.91 -23.11 9.78
N GLY A 253 22.68 -23.18 10.29
CA GLY A 253 21.52 -23.70 9.54
C GLY A 253 21.63 -25.16 9.13
N LEU A 254 20.75 -25.59 8.22
CA LEU A 254 20.80 -26.93 7.63
C LEU A 254 22.03 -27.11 6.74
N GLN A 255 22.78 -28.18 6.99
CA GLN A 255 23.92 -28.56 6.16
C GLN A 255 23.47 -29.10 4.79
N PRO A 256 24.33 -29.04 3.74
CA PRO A 256 23.97 -29.53 2.41
C PRO A 256 23.50 -30.99 2.38
N VAL A 257 24.11 -31.84 3.22
CA VAL A 257 23.71 -33.26 3.35
C VAL A 257 22.33 -33.38 3.99
N GLU A 258 22.06 -32.62 5.07
CA GLU A 258 20.75 -32.57 5.73
C GLU A 258 19.65 -32.12 4.75
N ARG A 259 19.91 -31.10 3.93
CA ARG A 259 18.99 -30.66 2.86
C ARG A 259 18.69 -31.76 1.85
N THR A 260 19.72 -32.49 1.43
CA THR A 260 19.58 -33.62 0.48
C THR A 260 18.74 -34.75 1.07
N VAL A 261 18.95 -35.07 2.35
CA VAL A 261 18.18 -36.08 3.07
C VAL A 261 16.71 -35.67 3.19
N ILE A 262 16.43 -34.41 3.57
CA ILE A 262 15.07 -33.87 3.68
C ILE A 262 14.37 -33.93 2.32
N ASP A 263 14.99 -33.40 1.26
CA ASP A 263 14.45 -33.39 -0.10
C ASP A 263 14.13 -34.80 -0.61
N ARG A 264 15.00 -35.79 -0.35
CA ARG A 264 14.73 -37.20 -0.64
C ARG A 264 13.52 -37.73 0.13
N CYS A 265 13.43 -37.46 1.43
CA CYS A 265 12.30 -37.92 2.25
C CYS A 265 10.98 -37.28 1.80
N VAL A 266 10.99 -35.99 1.44
CA VAL A 266 9.82 -35.28 0.93
C VAL A 266 9.30 -35.92 -0.36
N ARG A 267 10.19 -36.23 -1.32
CA ARG A 267 9.79 -36.93 -2.55
C ARG A 267 9.19 -38.31 -2.28
N LEU A 268 9.76 -39.07 -1.35
CA LEU A 268 9.24 -40.39 -0.97
C LEU A 268 7.87 -40.28 -0.29
N MET A 269 7.69 -39.29 0.56
CA MET A 269 6.46 -39.05 1.32
C MET A 269 5.27 -38.77 0.41
N TYR A 270 5.45 -37.94 -0.61
CA TYR A 270 4.37 -37.61 -1.55
C TYR A 270 4.30 -38.54 -2.76
N ARG A 271 5.21 -39.51 -2.92
CA ARG A 271 5.25 -40.38 -4.11
C ARG A 271 3.91 -41.07 -4.35
N ASP A 272 3.36 -41.68 -3.31
CA ASP A 272 2.14 -42.48 -3.43
C ASP A 272 0.92 -41.55 -3.63
N TYR A 273 0.91 -40.36 -3.01
CA TYR A 273 -0.12 -39.33 -3.21
C TYR A 273 -0.11 -38.73 -4.63
N LEU A 274 1.06 -38.52 -5.22
CA LEU A 274 1.18 -38.02 -6.60
C LEU A 274 0.80 -39.07 -7.65
N GLN A 275 0.89 -40.36 -7.32
CA GLN A 275 0.48 -41.46 -8.19
C GLN A 275 -1.03 -41.68 -8.17
N ASP A 276 -1.67 -41.54 -7.01
CA ASP A 276 -3.12 -41.64 -6.86
C ASP A 276 -3.67 -40.63 -5.82
N PRO A 277 -3.93 -39.38 -6.23
CA PRO A 277 -4.38 -38.31 -5.33
C PRO A 277 -5.75 -38.57 -4.67
N GLY A 278 -6.56 -39.49 -5.23
CA GLY A 278 -7.92 -39.75 -4.77
C GLY A 278 -8.03 -40.89 -3.76
N ALA A 279 -7.09 -41.85 -3.77
CA ALA A 279 -7.09 -43.00 -2.87
C ALA A 279 -6.02 -42.93 -1.76
N ALA A 280 -4.93 -42.19 -2.00
CA ALA A 280 -3.84 -42.10 -1.04
C ALA A 280 -4.18 -41.15 0.13
N LYS A 281 -3.84 -41.58 1.34
CA LYS A 281 -3.96 -40.73 2.53
C LYS A 281 -2.98 -39.55 2.43
N MET A 282 -3.46 -38.34 2.71
CA MET A 282 -2.61 -37.16 2.81
C MET A 282 -1.53 -37.38 3.89
N PRO A 283 -0.24 -37.19 3.58
CA PRO A 283 0.82 -37.35 4.57
C PRO A 283 0.67 -36.37 5.73
N ILE A 284 1.19 -36.73 6.90
CA ILE A 284 1.32 -35.87 8.10
C ILE A 284 2.78 -35.78 8.54
N LEU A 285 3.07 -34.97 9.55
CA LEU A 285 4.43 -34.77 10.07
C LEU A 285 5.08 -36.10 10.54
N GLN A 286 4.27 -37.03 11.05
CA GLN A 286 4.67 -38.39 11.44
C GLN A 286 5.35 -39.15 10.29
N ASP A 287 4.87 -39.01 9.06
CA ASP A 287 5.39 -39.74 7.91
C ASP A 287 6.80 -39.26 7.55
N LEU A 288 7.05 -37.95 7.64
CA LEU A 288 8.39 -37.39 7.48
C LEU A 288 9.36 -37.93 8.53
N TYR A 289 8.95 -37.95 9.80
CA TYR A 289 9.75 -38.52 10.90
C TYR A 289 10.08 -40.00 10.65
N THR A 290 9.07 -40.81 10.30
CA THR A 290 9.27 -42.24 10.01
C THR A 290 10.19 -42.47 8.82
N LEU A 291 10.13 -41.63 7.79
CA LEU A 291 11.04 -41.71 6.65
C LEU A 291 12.48 -41.31 7.02
N LEU A 292 12.67 -40.30 7.87
CA LEU A 292 13.98 -39.90 8.39
C LEU A 292 14.61 -41.03 9.22
N CYS A 293 13.86 -41.70 10.09
CA CYS A 293 14.34 -42.84 10.88
C CYS A 293 14.77 -44.05 10.03
N LYS A 294 14.24 -44.19 8.81
CA LYS A 294 14.60 -45.28 7.88
C LYS A 294 15.88 -45.03 7.10
N GLN A 295 16.41 -43.80 7.11
CA GLN A 295 17.64 -43.46 6.41
C GLN A 295 18.85 -43.99 7.18
N THR A 296 19.91 -44.35 6.46
CA THR A 296 21.13 -44.93 7.07
C THR A 296 22.13 -43.86 7.51
N GLU A 297 22.00 -42.65 6.99
CA GLU A 297 22.93 -41.54 7.25
C GLU A 297 22.78 -40.98 8.68
N PRO A 298 23.89 -40.65 9.37
CA PRO A 298 23.82 -40.09 10.73
C PRO A 298 23.12 -38.72 10.78
N GLU A 299 23.19 -37.93 9.71
CA GLU A 299 22.48 -36.67 9.57
C GLU A 299 20.96 -36.87 9.65
N ALA A 300 20.44 -37.96 9.10
CA ALA A 300 19.00 -38.25 9.15
C ALA A 300 18.54 -38.57 10.58
N ALA A 301 19.37 -39.28 11.37
CA ALA A 301 19.09 -39.54 12.77
C ALA A 301 19.06 -38.24 13.60
N ARG A 302 19.96 -37.30 13.32
CA ARG A 302 19.94 -35.96 13.95
C ARG A 302 18.66 -35.21 13.60
N LEU A 303 18.28 -35.18 12.32
CA LEU A 303 17.04 -34.53 11.86
C LEU A 303 15.79 -35.15 12.52
N ALA A 304 15.72 -36.49 12.58
CA ALA A 304 14.63 -37.19 13.24
C ALA A 304 14.54 -36.84 14.74
N THR A 305 15.69 -36.77 15.42
CA THR A 305 15.76 -36.39 16.85
C THR A 305 15.25 -34.96 17.07
N SER A 306 15.64 -34.02 16.22
CA SER A 306 15.14 -32.64 16.28
C SER A 306 13.62 -32.55 16.03
N LEU A 307 13.09 -33.42 15.17
CA LEU A 307 11.67 -33.45 14.82
C LEU A 307 10.79 -34.17 15.86
N GLU A 308 11.35 -35.07 16.65
CA GLU A 308 10.64 -35.96 17.59
C GLU A 308 9.70 -35.21 18.55
N ILE A 309 10.16 -34.07 19.10
CA ILE A 309 9.35 -33.26 20.05
C ILE A 309 8.06 -32.72 19.43
N TYR A 310 8.02 -32.54 18.11
CA TYR A 310 6.87 -32.03 17.34
C TYR A 310 5.99 -33.16 16.78
N VAL A 311 6.35 -34.42 16.99
CA VAL A 311 5.66 -35.59 16.42
C VAL A 311 5.06 -36.45 17.52
N SER A 312 5.91 -36.98 18.39
CA SER A 312 5.53 -37.83 19.52
C SER A 312 5.70 -37.14 20.88
N GLY A 313 6.39 -35.99 20.91
CA GLY A 313 6.61 -35.21 22.12
C GLY A 313 5.49 -34.22 22.46
N SER A 314 5.84 -33.27 23.33
CA SER A 314 4.90 -32.31 23.93
C SER A 314 4.45 -31.17 23.01
N LEU A 315 5.01 -31.04 21.80
CA LEU A 315 4.71 -29.96 20.85
C LEU A 315 4.06 -30.48 19.56
N ASN A 316 3.32 -31.59 19.64
CA ASN A 316 2.74 -32.31 18.51
C ASN A 316 1.52 -31.67 17.83
N VAL A 317 1.26 -30.38 18.07
CA VAL A 317 0.08 -29.63 17.59
C VAL A 317 -0.13 -29.71 16.07
N PHE A 318 0.94 -29.92 15.31
CA PHE A 318 0.93 -29.97 13.84
C PHE A 318 1.03 -31.40 13.27
N ASN A 319 0.97 -32.44 14.10
CA ASN A 319 1.06 -33.83 13.67
C ASN A 319 -0.31 -34.51 13.52
N HIS A 320 -1.23 -33.82 12.86
CA HIS A 320 -2.63 -34.24 12.70
C HIS A 320 -3.13 -33.88 11.30
N GLU A 321 -4.26 -34.45 10.90
CA GLU A 321 -4.97 -34.03 9.69
C GLU A 321 -5.61 -32.64 9.90
N THR A 322 -5.76 -31.86 8.83
CA THR A 322 -6.41 -30.54 8.91
C THR A 322 -7.91 -30.72 9.13
N ASP A 323 -8.45 -30.10 10.19
CA ASP A 323 -9.88 -30.14 10.53
C ASP A 323 -10.52 -28.74 10.59
N VAL A 324 -9.76 -27.71 10.20
CA VAL A 324 -10.19 -26.32 10.24
C VAL A 324 -10.90 -25.93 8.95
N ASP A 325 -12.15 -25.49 9.07
CA ASP A 325 -12.86 -24.81 7.99
C ASP A 325 -12.45 -23.32 7.93
N LEU A 326 -12.03 -22.86 6.76
CA LEU A 326 -11.66 -21.46 6.49
C LEU A 326 -12.65 -20.77 5.53
N SER A 327 -13.84 -21.34 5.34
CA SER A 327 -14.87 -20.85 4.41
C SER A 327 -15.46 -19.49 4.83
N SER A 328 -15.34 -19.10 6.10
CA SER A 328 -15.84 -17.80 6.58
C SER A 328 -15.21 -16.62 5.83
N ARG A 329 -15.94 -15.51 5.75
CA ARG A 329 -15.46 -14.30 5.05
C ARG A 329 -14.28 -13.65 5.78
N LEU A 330 -14.32 -13.62 7.10
CA LEU A 330 -13.31 -13.02 7.96
C LEU A 330 -12.81 -14.10 8.90
N VAL A 331 -11.55 -14.50 8.75
CA VAL A 331 -10.91 -15.53 9.58
C VAL A 331 -9.66 -14.97 10.26
N CYS A 332 -9.51 -15.28 11.54
CA CYS A 332 -8.33 -14.97 12.33
C CYS A 332 -7.72 -16.26 12.88
N LEU A 333 -6.48 -16.53 12.50
CA LEU A 333 -5.65 -17.62 12.98
C LEU A 333 -4.91 -17.13 14.23
N ASP A 334 -5.43 -17.45 15.41
CA ASP A 334 -4.91 -17.00 16.71
C ASP A 334 -3.87 -17.99 17.23
N LEU A 335 -2.63 -17.51 17.38
CA LEU A 335 -1.48 -18.31 17.84
C LEU A 335 -1.02 -17.90 19.25
N LYS A 336 -1.81 -17.12 19.98
CA LYS A 336 -1.45 -16.54 21.28
C LYS A 336 -1.07 -17.59 22.32
N LYS A 337 -1.77 -18.73 22.33
CA LYS A 337 -1.54 -19.82 23.30
C LYS A 337 -0.33 -20.70 22.98
N LEU A 338 0.35 -20.48 21.84
CA LEU A 338 1.59 -21.17 21.53
C LEU A 338 2.79 -20.51 22.24
N GLY A 339 3.71 -21.36 22.73
CA GLY A 339 5.00 -20.90 23.24
C GLY A 339 5.85 -20.23 22.15
N ALA A 340 6.83 -19.40 22.55
CA ALA A 340 7.60 -18.55 21.62
C ALA A 340 8.30 -19.32 20.49
N GLY A 341 8.87 -20.50 20.77
CA GLY A 341 9.51 -21.35 19.76
C GLY A 341 8.49 -21.87 18.74
N LEU A 342 7.43 -22.53 19.22
CA LEU A 342 6.37 -23.09 18.39
C LEU A 342 5.61 -22.01 17.61
N ARG A 343 5.50 -20.79 18.12
CA ARG A 343 4.84 -19.68 17.44
C ARG A 343 5.50 -19.30 16.12
N THR A 344 6.84 -19.33 16.04
CA THR A 344 7.56 -18.99 14.79
C THR A 344 7.30 -20.07 13.73
N ILE A 345 7.35 -21.34 14.14
CA ILE A 345 7.00 -22.49 13.29
C ILE A 345 5.54 -22.38 12.83
N ALA A 346 4.62 -22.11 13.76
CA ALA A 346 3.21 -21.94 13.47
C ALA A 346 2.96 -20.82 12.45
N MET A 347 3.64 -19.68 12.57
CA MET A 347 3.52 -18.58 11.62
C MET A 347 3.93 -18.99 10.21
N LEU A 348 5.00 -19.77 10.06
CA LEU A 348 5.42 -20.30 8.76
C LEU A 348 4.35 -21.25 8.18
N ILE A 349 3.82 -22.16 9.01
CA ILE A 349 2.72 -23.08 8.63
C ILE A 349 1.47 -22.29 8.22
N MET A 350 1.09 -21.25 8.97
CA MET A 350 -0.05 -20.40 8.63
C MET A 350 0.17 -19.66 7.31
N GLN A 351 1.40 -19.29 6.97
CA GLN A 351 1.69 -18.65 5.69
C GLN A 351 1.45 -19.59 4.50
N ASP A 352 1.87 -20.86 4.62
CA ASP A 352 1.61 -21.89 3.61
C ASP A 352 0.09 -22.17 3.49
N LEU A 353 -0.61 -22.26 4.62
CA LEU A 353 -2.06 -22.41 4.68
C LEU A 353 -2.78 -21.22 4.01
N VAL A 354 -2.37 -19.99 4.33
CA VAL A 354 -2.95 -18.78 3.73
C VAL A 354 -2.71 -18.74 2.22
N ASN A 355 -1.51 -19.11 1.74
CA ASN A 355 -1.23 -19.19 0.31
C ASN A 355 -2.16 -20.22 -0.39
N SER A 356 -2.37 -21.35 0.25
CA SER A 356 -3.27 -22.40 -0.21
C SER A 356 -4.73 -21.91 -0.28
N GLN A 357 -5.21 -21.25 0.78
CA GLN A 357 -6.56 -20.68 0.84
C GLN A 357 -6.78 -19.55 -0.17
N VAL A 358 -5.79 -18.67 -0.34
CA VAL A 358 -5.83 -17.60 -1.36
C VAL A 358 -5.95 -18.19 -2.76
N SER A 359 -5.26 -19.30 -3.03
CA SER A 359 -5.34 -19.99 -4.32
C SER A 359 -6.75 -20.54 -4.58
N ALA A 360 -7.36 -21.15 -3.57
CA ALA A 360 -8.75 -21.61 -3.65
C ALA A 360 -9.74 -20.45 -3.86
N ASN A 361 -9.58 -19.34 -3.13
CA ASN A 361 -10.42 -18.15 -3.29
C ASN A 361 -10.26 -17.54 -4.69
N PHE A 362 -9.03 -17.52 -5.22
CA PHE A 362 -8.74 -17.03 -6.57
C PHE A 362 -9.40 -17.88 -7.65
N ALA A 363 -9.37 -19.21 -7.51
CA ALA A 363 -10.09 -20.12 -8.41
C ALA A 363 -11.62 -19.86 -8.41
N GLN A 364 -12.16 -19.36 -7.30
CA GLN A 364 -13.55 -18.90 -7.17
C GLN A 364 -13.76 -17.43 -7.58
N GLY A 365 -12.74 -16.75 -8.11
CA GLY A 365 -12.82 -15.35 -8.55
C GLY A 365 -12.90 -14.33 -7.43
N THR A 366 -12.57 -14.70 -6.18
CA THR A 366 -12.69 -13.84 -5.01
C THR A 366 -11.33 -13.31 -4.55
N ALA A 367 -11.20 -11.99 -4.42
CA ALA A 367 -9.99 -11.37 -3.87
C ALA A 367 -9.87 -11.62 -2.36
N THR A 368 -8.62 -11.68 -1.88
CA THR A 368 -8.34 -11.95 -0.45
C THR A 368 -7.40 -10.89 0.12
N TRP A 369 -7.72 -10.37 1.30
CA TRP A 369 -6.86 -9.49 2.08
C TRP A 369 -6.19 -10.30 3.18
N CYS A 370 -4.86 -10.27 3.22
CA CYS A 370 -4.09 -11.04 4.20
C CYS A 370 -3.32 -10.11 5.13
N TYR A 371 -3.41 -10.32 6.44
CA TYR A 371 -2.70 -9.56 7.46
C TYR A 371 -1.78 -10.48 8.25
N PHE A 372 -0.48 -10.23 8.19
CA PHE A 372 0.54 -10.99 8.93
C PHE A 372 1.17 -10.09 9.99
N ASP A 373 0.76 -10.26 11.25
CA ASP A 373 1.35 -9.50 12.35
C ASP A 373 2.66 -10.13 12.83
N GLU A 374 3.55 -9.31 13.39
CA GLU A 374 4.91 -9.69 13.79
C GLU A 374 5.73 -10.42 12.69
N PHE A 375 5.52 -10.05 11.42
CA PHE A 375 6.08 -10.75 10.25
C PHE A 375 7.61 -10.88 10.25
N HIS A 376 8.32 -9.99 10.96
CA HIS A 376 9.77 -10.05 11.12
C HIS A 376 10.28 -11.32 11.81
N LEU A 377 9.41 -12.07 12.52
CA LEU A 377 9.78 -13.34 13.12
C LEU A 377 10.19 -14.39 12.07
N LEU A 378 9.62 -14.31 10.86
CA LEU A 378 9.91 -15.20 9.73
C LEU A 378 11.11 -14.76 8.88
N LEU A 379 11.67 -13.58 9.16
CA LEU A 379 12.76 -12.99 8.37
C LEU A 379 14.12 -13.09 9.06
N LYS A 380 14.23 -13.92 10.10
CA LYS A 380 15.47 -14.07 10.88
C LYS A 380 16.52 -14.90 10.16
N ASP A 381 16.09 -15.96 9.48
CA ASP A 381 16.93 -16.84 8.69
C ASP A 381 16.70 -16.65 7.18
N GLU A 382 17.76 -16.88 6.40
CA GLU A 382 17.76 -16.57 4.96
C GLU A 382 16.84 -17.49 4.15
N LEU A 383 16.73 -18.77 4.56
CA LEU A 383 15.90 -19.76 3.88
C LEU A 383 14.41 -19.44 4.01
N THR A 384 13.93 -19.21 5.23
CA THR A 384 12.54 -18.83 5.52
C THR A 384 12.22 -17.47 4.91
N ALA A 385 13.15 -16.51 4.97
CA ALA A 385 12.96 -15.21 4.34
C ALA A 385 12.81 -15.34 2.80
N SER A 386 13.63 -16.19 2.16
CA SER A 386 13.56 -16.45 0.73
C SER A 386 12.22 -17.10 0.34
N TYR A 387 11.80 -18.13 1.07
CA TYR A 387 10.48 -18.75 0.90
C TYR A 387 9.35 -17.72 1.04
N CYS A 388 9.42 -16.86 2.06
CA CYS A 388 8.44 -15.81 2.26
C CYS A 388 8.34 -14.85 1.06
N VAL A 389 9.49 -14.42 0.52
CA VAL A 389 9.53 -13.57 -0.69
C VAL A 389 8.86 -14.26 -1.87
N THR A 390 9.12 -15.55 -2.08
CA THR A 390 8.49 -16.34 -3.17
C THR A 390 6.98 -16.41 -3.00
N VAL A 391 6.50 -16.77 -1.80
CA VAL A 391 5.06 -16.82 -1.49
C VAL A 391 4.39 -15.47 -1.74
N TRP A 392 4.99 -14.37 -1.30
CA TRP A 392 4.40 -13.03 -1.46
C TRP A 392 4.28 -12.58 -2.92
N LYS A 393 5.25 -12.96 -3.76
CA LYS A 393 5.15 -12.74 -5.21
C LYS A 393 4.00 -13.53 -5.82
N MET A 394 3.75 -14.75 -5.36
CA MET A 394 2.61 -15.55 -5.81
C MET A 394 1.27 -14.98 -5.34
N LEU A 395 1.17 -14.57 -4.08
CA LEU A 395 -0.03 -13.93 -3.53
C LEU A 395 -0.46 -12.75 -4.40
N ARG A 396 0.50 -11.90 -4.78
CA ARG A 396 0.25 -10.75 -5.67
C ARG A 396 -0.39 -11.13 -7.01
N LYS A 397 -0.04 -12.29 -7.58
CA LYS A 397 -0.62 -12.76 -8.86
C LYS A 397 -2.06 -13.30 -8.71
N LYS A 398 -2.49 -13.64 -7.49
CA LYS A 398 -3.76 -14.32 -7.19
C LYS A 398 -4.82 -13.39 -6.58
N PHE A 399 -4.85 -12.12 -7.01
CA PHE A 399 -5.74 -11.08 -6.45
C PHE A 399 -5.69 -10.96 -4.92
N CYS A 400 -4.54 -11.26 -4.32
CA CYS A 400 -4.32 -11.07 -2.90
C CYS A 400 -3.74 -9.68 -2.61
N VAL A 401 -4.17 -9.10 -1.50
CA VAL A 401 -3.68 -7.83 -0.96
C VAL A 401 -3.00 -8.13 0.39
N PRO A 402 -1.74 -8.62 0.38
CA PRO A 402 -1.04 -8.98 1.61
C PRO A 402 -0.49 -7.74 2.33
N SER A 403 -0.51 -7.78 3.65
CA SER A 403 -0.04 -6.72 4.53
C SER A 403 0.82 -7.30 5.64
N ALA A 404 2.06 -6.84 5.76
CA ALA A 404 2.98 -7.25 6.81
C ALA A 404 3.02 -6.16 7.88
N LEU A 405 3.00 -6.55 9.14
CA LEU A 405 3.15 -5.63 10.25
C LEU A 405 4.39 -5.99 11.06
N THR A 406 5.24 -5.00 11.36
CA THR A 406 6.44 -5.22 12.15
C THR A 406 6.81 -4.02 13.02
N GLN A 407 7.31 -4.30 14.22
CA GLN A 407 7.67 -3.30 15.24
C GLN A 407 9.14 -2.90 15.19
N ASN A 408 10.02 -3.79 14.73
CA ASN A 408 11.46 -3.63 14.80
C ASN A 408 12.10 -3.71 13.41
N VAL A 409 12.34 -2.53 12.80
CA VAL A 409 13.09 -2.41 11.54
C VAL A 409 14.61 -2.61 11.78
N LYS A 410 15.07 -2.61 13.04
CA LYS A 410 16.49 -2.83 13.41
C LYS A 410 16.93 -4.29 13.32
N VAL A 411 16.00 -5.24 13.35
CA VAL A 411 16.31 -6.64 13.04
C VAL A 411 16.45 -6.67 11.53
N ARG A 412 17.68 -6.41 11.05
CA ARG A 412 18.12 -6.32 9.65
C ARG A 412 16.95 -6.19 8.66
N PRO A 413 16.68 -5.00 8.09
CA PRO A 413 15.92 -4.94 6.85
C PRO A 413 16.83 -5.56 5.80
N ASP A 414 16.92 -6.89 5.80
CA ASP A 414 17.48 -7.59 4.69
C ASP A 414 16.66 -7.17 3.49
N ARG A 415 17.31 -7.16 2.32
CA ARG A 415 16.63 -6.93 1.05
C ARG A 415 15.34 -7.75 0.94
N ALA A 416 15.24 -8.87 1.65
CA ALA A 416 14.08 -9.73 1.75
C ALA A 416 12.76 -9.02 2.12
N LEU A 417 12.67 -8.20 3.17
CA LEU A 417 11.39 -7.55 3.53
C LEU A 417 10.91 -6.61 2.42
N CYS A 418 11.81 -5.78 1.89
CA CYS A 418 11.52 -4.89 0.76
C CYS A 418 11.41 -5.61 -0.60
N LYS A 419 11.86 -6.86 -0.71
CA LYS A 419 11.67 -7.70 -1.90
C LYS A 419 10.34 -8.48 -1.82
N ALA A 420 9.88 -8.77 -0.60
CA ALA A 420 8.63 -9.47 -0.33
C ALA A 420 7.43 -8.53 -0.49
N VAL A 421 7.51 -7.33 0.10
CA VAL A 421 6.50 -6.26 -0.02
C VAL A 421 6.78 -5.43 -1.26
#